data_AF-A0A0P9GV49-F1
#
_entry.id   AF-A0A0P9GV49-F1
#
_cell.length_a   1.000
_cell.length_b   1.000
_cell.length_c   1.000
_cell.angle_alpha   90.00
_cell.angle_beta   90.00
_cell.angle_gamma   90.00
#
_symmetry.space_group_name_H-M   'P 1'
#
loop_
_entity.id
_entity.type
_entity.pdbx_description
1 polymer ?
#
loop_
_entity_poly.entity_id
_entity_poly.type
_entity_poly.pdbx_seq_one_letter_code
_entity_poly.pdbx_strand_id
1 'polypeptide(L)' 'MDVMSILRTLTPGSPVSVWFSNSNFLDTNFQFYKDNQVAFSGGDLSGLTYINVGQIKAIRVR' A
#
# COMPACT_ATOMS: atom_id res chain seq x y z
N MET A 1 9.06 -1.77 -12.90
CA MET A 1 7.92 -0.89 -12.57
C MET A 1 8.13 -0.42 -11.14
N ASP A 2 8.06 0.88 -10.88
CA ASP A 2 8.21 1.45 -9.54
C ASP A 2 6.88 1.41 -8.75
N VAL A 3 6.95 1.63 -7.43
CA VAL A 3 5.79 1.59 -6.52
C VAL A 3 4.68 2.56 -6.95
N MET A 4 5.04 3.77 -7.38
CA MET A 4 4.05 4.79 -7.77
C MET A 4 3.30 4.38 -9.02
N SER A 5 3.99 3.79 -9.99
CA SER A 5 3.35 3.23 -11.18
C SER A 5 2.34 2.15 -10.84
N ILE A 6 2.65 1.25 -9.88
CA ILE A 6 1.70 0.23 -9.43
C ILE A 6 0.49 0.87 -8.74
N LEU A 7 0.72 1.76 -7.76
CA LEU A 7 -0.36 2.39 -6.98
C LEU A 7 -1.39 3.11 -7.85
N ARG A 8 -0.96 3.72 -8.97
CA ARG A 8 -1.86 4.41 -9.92
C ARG A 8 -2.74 3.47 -10.75
N THR A 9 -2.41 2.17 -10.78
CA THR A 9 -3.20 1.16 -11.50
C THR A 9 -4.16 0.40 -10.60
N LEU A 10 -4.03 0.53 -9.27
CA LEU A 10 -4.84 -0.21 -8.32
C LEU A 10 -6.24 0.39 -8.19
N THR A 11 -7.24 -0.49 -8.09
CA THR A 11 -8.61 -0.12 -7.73
C THR A 11 -8.81 -0.24 -6.21
N PRO A 12 -9.66 0.60 -5.59
CA PRO A 12 -10.01 0.46 -4.18
C PRO A 12 -10.50 -0.97 -3.85
N GLY A 13 -9.98 -1.55 -2.77
CA GLY A 13 -10.21 -2.94 -2.36
C GLY A 13 -9.19 -3.95 -2.89
N SER A 14 -8.28 -3.57 -3.81
CA SER A 14 -7.29 -4.49 -4.38
C SER A 14 -6.39 -5.12 -3.30
N PRO A 15 -6.30 -6.46 -3.21
CA PRO A 15 -5.43 -7.13 -2.25
C PRO A 15 -3.97 -6.95 -2.64
N VAL A 16 -3.15 -6.51 -1.69
CA VAL A 16 -1.73 -6.22 -1.90
C VAL A 16 -0.90 -6.69 -0.71
N SER A 17 0.37 -7.02 -0.98
CA SER A 17 1.41 -7.17 0.04
C SER A 17 2.35 -5.97 -0.04
N VAL A 18 2.54 -5.25 1.06
CA VAL A 18 3.35 -4.02 1.13
C VAL A 18 4.55 -4.24 2.03
N TRP A 19 5.74 -3.85 1.57
CA TRP A 19 6.96 -3.89 2.37
C TRP A 19 7.39 -2.48 2.78
N PHE A 20 7.48 -2.24 4.10
CA PHE A 20 8.02 -1.01 4.66
C PHE A 20 9.48 -1.22 5.09
N SER A 21 10.28 -0.16 5.01
CA SER A 21 11.74 -0.15 5.22
C SER A 21 12.28 -1.00 6.39
N ASN A 22 11.48 -1.19 7.45
CA ASN A 22 11.86 -1.88 8.68
C ASN A 22 10.83 -2.95 9.10
N SER A 23 10.02 -3.46 8.17
CA SER A 23 8.96 -4.44 8.46
C SER A 23 9.07 -5.67 7.56
N ASN A 24 8.32 -6.73 7.89
CA ASN A 24 7.99 -7.77 6.92
C ASN A 24 6.94 -7.24 5.92
N PHE A 25 6.64 -8.04 4.89
CA PHE A 25 5.48 -7.79 4.04
C PHE A 25 4.21 -7.87 4.88
N LEU A 26 3.37 -6.84 4.76
CA LEU A 26 2.06 -6.78 5.36
C LEU A 26 1.00 -6.97 4.28
N ASP A 27 0.07 -7.89 4.54
CA ASP A 27 -1.06 -8.14 3.65
C ASP A 27 -2.21 -7.21 4.01
N THR A 28 -2.69 -6.47 3.02
CA THR A 28 -3.69 -5.43 3.21
C THR A 28 -4.43 -5.16 1.90
N ASN A 29 -5.41 -4.28 1.92
CA ASN A 29 -6.16 -3.86 0.74
C ASN A 29 -5.87 -2.39 0.44
N PHE A 30 -5.49 -2.10 -0.79
CA PHE A 30 -5.36 -0.73 -1.27
C PHE A 30 -6.73 -0.02 -1.23
N GLN A 31 -6.76 1.25 -0.82
CA GLN A 31 -7.99 2.03 -0.82
C GLN A 31 -7.92 3.20 -1.79
N PHE A 32 -6.96 4.10 -1.60
CA PHE A 32 -6.71 5.18 -2.56
C PHE A 32 -5.30 5.73 -2.38
N TYR A 33 -4.81 6.39 -3.42
CA TYR A 33 -3.55 7.12 -3.41
C TYR A 33 -3.82 8.57 -3.82
N LYS A 34 -3.30 9.52 -3.05
CA LYS A 34 -3.43 10.96 -3.29
C LYS A 34 -2.16 11.67 -2.87
N ASP A 35 -1.66 12.55 -3.74
CA ASP A 35 -0.43 13.32 -3.54
C ASP A 35 0.78 12.42 -3.26
N ASN A 36 1.26 12.35 -2.02
CA ASN A 36 2.36 11.47 -1.60
C ASN A 36 1.92 10.44 -0.55
N GLN A 37 0.62 10.28 -0.33
CA GLN A 37 0.07 9.34 0.63
C GLN A 37 -0.76 8.26 -0.05
N VAL A 38 -0.72 7.06 0.53
CA VAL A 38 -1.60 5.95 0.17
C VAL A 38 -2.32 5.46 1.41
N ALA A 39 -3.60 5.15 1.24
CA ALA A 39 -4.43 4.56 2.26
C ALA A 39 -4.57 3.05 2.01
N PHE A 40 -4.34 2.27 3.07
CA PHE A 40 -4.56 0.83 3.10
C PHE A 40 -5.56 0.47 4.21
N SER A 41 -6.24 -0.66 4.07
CA SER A 41 -7.14 -1.21 5.09
C SER A 41 -7.08 -2.73 5.16
N GLY A 42 -7.37 -3.28 6.34
CA GLY A 42 -7.28 -4.72 6.57
C GLY A 42 -5.85 -5.21 6.80
N GLY A 43 -5.72 -6.49 7.16
CA GLY A 43 -4.49 -7.02 7.76
C GLY A 43 -4.35 -6.60 9.21
N ASP A 44 -3.10 -6.40 9.66
CA ASP A 44 -2.78 -5.89 11.01
C ASP A 44 -3.05 -4.37 11.17
N LEU A 45 -3.63 -3.72 10.15
CA LEU A 45 -4.00 -2.32 10.17
C LEU A 45 -5.43 -2.16 10.70
N SER A 46 -5.57 -1.59 11.89
CA SER A 46 -6.86 -1.25 12.48
C SER A 46 -7.46 -0.01 11.79
N GLY A 47 -8.28 -0.25 10.77
CA GLY A 47 -8.98 0.80 10.01
C GLY A 47 -8.22 1.27 8.77
N LEU A 48 -8.43 2.53 8.38
CA LEU A 48 -7.70 3.17 7.29
C LEU A 48 -6.36 3.71 7.81
N THR A 49 -5.26 3.16 7.31
CA THR A 49 -3.90 3.62 7.64
C THR A 49 -3.30 4.37 6.46
N TYR A 50 -2.78 5.55 6.74
CA TYR A 50 -2.18 6.45 5.76
C TYR A 50 -0.66 6.35 5.84
N ILE A 51 -0.02 6.00 4.73
CA ILE A 51 1.43 5.82 4.65
C ILE A 51 2.00 6.77 3.59
N ASN A 52 3.13 7.41 3.89
CA ASN A 52 3.89 8.14 2.88
C ASN A 52 4.47 7.14 1.87
N VAL A 53 4.28 7.39 0.58
CA VAL A 53 4.76 6.47 -0.46
C VAL A 53 6.28 6.28 -0.40
N GLY A 54 7.04 7.30 0.02
CA GLY A 54 8.49 7.19 0.24
C GLY A 54 8.92 6.18 1.30
N GLN A 55 8.00 5.71 2.15
CA GLN A 55 8.25 4.67 3.15
C GLN A 55 8.02 3.25 2.62
N ILE A 56 7.40 3.11 1.45
CA ILE A 56 7.10 1.84 0.79
C ILE A 56 8.30 1.43 -0.07
N LYS A 57 8.93 0.30 0.28
CA LYS A 57 10.06 -0.24 -0.46
C LYS A 57 9.62 -1.09 -1.64
N ALA A 58 8.56 -1.89 -1.44
CA ALA A 58 7.99 -2.72 -2.48
C ALA A 58 6.49 -2.92 -2.23
N ILE A 59 5.78 -3.19 -3.32
CA ILE A 59 4.39 -3.59 -3.30
C ILE A 59 4.17 -4.71 -4.31
N ARG A 60 3.40 -5.72 -3.94
CA ARG A 60 2.99 -6.82 -4.82
C ARG A 60 1.48 -6.92 -4.84
N VAL A 61 0.89 -6.93 -6.03
CA VAL A 61 -0.54 -7.21 -6.22
C VAL A 61 -0.77 -8.72 -6.10
N ARG A 62 -1.88 -9.14 -5.50
CA ARG A 62 -2.25 -10.55 -5.35
C ARG A 62 -3.35 -10.96 -6.31
#